data_AF-A0A8H3BHK5-F1
#
_entry.id   AF-A0A8H3BHK5-F1
#
_cell.length_a   1.000
_cell.length_b   1.000
_cell.length_c   1.000
_cell.angle_alpha   90.00
_cell.angle_beta   90.00
_cell.angle_gamma   90.00
#
_symmetry.space_group_name_H-M   'P 1'
#
loop_
_entity.id
_entity.type
_entity.pdbx_description
1 polymer ?
#
loop_
_entity_poly.entity_id
_entity_poly.type
_entity_poly.pdbx_seq_one_letter_code
_entity_poly.pdbx_strand_id
1 'polypeptide(L)'
;MGYQRLTKDRSLGFVELSVAELARQTEDERVPYEGTGKRDVADPIRLGKGQTKGELHYTAEFIPALALQGVSFRSVDNIQRTIDSAKGQTAATNTEKGELDDETPLEEHKTDGVQMSTEELLSKQSGVLVFNIIDGHIAKKARLEILLDDGYWPVFATEKARSTQAHWDQVGEGFIKELDFGRVWLRLNENDEGEKEDIIAEFKLDAKQFLEEALAGPTTFNLSGQDGKNASTIRIQAKYVPVEIKLDPRESINNVGVLHVELVDGREIHGADRSGKSDPFVVFYLNGSKVFKSQTKKKTLTPEWKESFDISIPSRVGADFSLEVFDWNQVEAAKSLGSGQVELSDLVPLEVTVREIALSSEKHGENGIIQIYMVFRPKIIVKSRAKTSTFPSAGHVVGRKGRKVGGHSGRDGDIPEDLPEVSPLAPIAEADPAANGNGAATGRAGSTSGLAVKPPPSPTPGPGILKVTLHWAKVLTGIKEGDVAKLYVILRIEDKSHKSSHVKSNTPEWNESFTFPNTSTEIRTLHVAVMDKKTFAKDPILAEGTIDIWQHIQPLFTPPILSKEITVLLEDNSGTLHLRLEFDPIQNTLAHTTSTAGGSSLTVSKKTPSRSRLGFNNRWREKIITPQ
;
A
#
# COMPACT_ATOMS: atom_id res chain seq x y z
N MET A 1 0.17 7.43 27.64
CA MET A 1 1.57 7.60 28.09
C MET A 1 2.03 9.03 27.80
N GLY A 2 3.00 9.55 28.56
CA GLY A 2 3.64 10.84 28.34
C GLY A 2 5.06 10.65 27.82
N TYR A 3 5.32 11.20 26.63
CA TYR A 3 6.58 11.03 25.91
C TYR A 3 7.79 11.55 26.70
N GLN A 4 8.83 10.73 26.80
CA GLN A 4 10.10 11.04 27.46
C GLN A 4 11.27 10.96 26.48
N ARG A 5 12.04 12.04 26.36
CA ARG A 5 13.16 12.14 25.40
C ARG A 5 14.40 11.31 25.79
N LEU A 6 14.54 10.96 27.07
CA LEU A 6 15.77 10.38 27.65
C LEU A 6 15.53 9.17 28.59
N THR A 7 14.28 8.85 28.90
CA THR A 7 13.91 7.73 29.81
C THR A 7 12.67 7.02 29.27
N LYS A 8 12.25 5.90 29.85
CA LYS A 8 10.99 5.23 29.45
C LYS A 8 9.79 6.19 29.62
N ASP A 9 8.85 6.11 28.68
CA ASP A 9 7.63 6.91 28.70
C ASP A 9 6.87 6.75 30.02
N ARG A 10 6.42 7.87 30.59
CA ARG A 10 5.77 7.87 31.92
C ARG A 10 4.28 7.63 31.76
N SER A 11 3.68 6.79 32.60
CA SER A 11 2.22 6.72 32.69
C SER A 11 1.63 8.08 33.14
N LEU A 12 0.60 8.52 32.42
CA LEU A 12 -0.20 9.70 32.79
C LEU A 12 -1.34 9.34 33.75
N GLY A 13 -1.46 8.06 34.12
CA GLY A 13 -2.60 7.49 34.83
C GLY A 13 -3.41 6.54 33.94
N PHE A 14 -4.55 6.10 34.45
CA PHE A 14 -5.46 5.15 33.80
C PHE A 14 -6.93 5.51 34.07
N VAL A 15 -7.84 4.96 33.28
CA VAL A 15 -9.29 4.95 33.55
C VAL A 15 -9.75 3.48 33.62
N GLU A 16 -10.91 3.24 34.24
CA GLU A 16 -11.53 1.91 34.33
C GLU A 16 -12.86 1.95 33.60
N LEU A 17 -12.98 1.20 32.50
CA LEU A 17 -14.21 1.07 31.73
C LEU A 17 -15.01 -0.14 32.20
N SER A 18 -16.25 0.09 32.62
CA SER A 18 -17.20 -0.95 33.02
C SER A 18 -17.81 -1.66 31.80
N VAL A 19 -17.27 -2.83 31.44
CA VAL A 19 -17.75 -3.62 30.28
C VAL A 19 -19.21 -4.09 30.47
N ALA A 20 -19.63 -4.31 31.72
CA ALA A 20 -21.01 -4.67 32.06
C ALA A 20 -22.05 -3.58 31.70
N GLU A 21 -21.61 -2.35 31.42
CA GLU A 21 -22.46 -1.25 30.96
C GLU A 21 -22.41 -1.05 29.43
N LEU A 22 -21.70 -1.93 28.70
CA LEU A 22 -21.59 -1.92 27.24
C LEU A 22 -22.15 -3.18 26.59
N ALA A 23 -22.33 -4.27 27.33
CA ALA A 23 -22.76 -5.57 26.82
C ALA A 23 -23.90 -6.16 27.67
N ARG A 24 -24.81 -6.88 27.02
CA ARG A 24 -25.84 -7.71 27.69
C ARG A 24 -25.86 -9.11 27.10
N GLN A 25 -26.28 -10.11 27.88
CA GLN A 25 -26.49 -11.47 27.39
C GLN A 25 -27.68 -11.53 26.41
N THR A 26 -27.62 -12.47 25.48
CA THR A 26 -28.69 -12.75 24.50
C THR A 26 -29.22 -14.18 24.66
N GLU A 27 -30.29 -14.49 23.94
CA GLU A 27 -30.76 -15.87 23.74
C GLU A 27 -30.16 -16.53 22.48
N ASP A 28 -29.31 -15.82 21.71
CA ASP A 28 -28.69 -16.34 20.50
C ASP A 28 -27.32 -16.95 20.82
N GLU A 29 -27.28 -18.28 20.89
CA GLU A 29 -26.08 -19.08 21.18
C GLU A 29 -24.87 -18.74 20.28
N ARG A 30 -25.12 -18.16 19.09
CA ARG A 30 -24.07 -17.77 18.12
C ARG A 30 -23.37 -16.46 18.50
N VAL A 31 -24.04 -15.60 19.27
CA VAL A 31 -23.55 -14.31 19.77
C VAL A 31 -24.09 -14.12 21.20
N PRO A 32 -23.54 -14.85 22.20
CA PRO A 32 -24.11 -14.95 23.56
C PRO A 32 -24.13 -13.62 24.33
N TYR A 33 -23.48 -12.59 23.79
CA TYR A 33 -23.58 -11.20 24.23
C TYR A 33 -23.85 -10.31 23.02
N GLU A 34 -24.56 -9.20 23.23
CA GLU A 34 -24.69 -8.11 22.26
C GLU A 34 -24.34 -6.77 22.89
N GLY A 35 -23.91 -5.82 22.04
CA GLY A 35 -23.58 -4.47 22.47
C GLY A 35 -24.82 -3.63 22.78
N THR A 36 -24.73 -2.78 23.80
CA THR A 36 -25.76 -1.77 24.12
C THR A 36 -25.60 -0.49 23.28
N GLY A 37 -24.71 -0.49 22.28
CA GLY A 37 -24.38 0.63 21.40
C GLY A 37 -23.22 1.50 21.90
N LYS A 38 -22.86 2.50 21.09
CA LYS A 38 -21.82 3.49 21.40
C LYS A 38 -22.16 4.32 22.63
N ARG A 39 -21.16 4.54 23.48
CA ARG A 39 -21.25 5.39 24.67
C ARG A 39 -20.07 6.35 24.72
N ASP A 40 -20.36 7.64 24.74
CA ASP A 40 -19.38 8.69 25.02
C ASP A 40 -19.22 8.86 26.54
N VAL A 41 -17.97 8.82 27.00
CA VAL A 41 -17.60 8.85 28.41
C VAL A 41 -16.51 9.88 28.65
N ALA A 42 -16.54 10.54 29.81
CA ALA A 42 -15.50 11.44 30.30
C ALA A 42 -15.09 10.98 31.71
N ASP A 43 -14.00 10.22 31.82
CA ASP A 43 -13.56 9.66 33.10
C ASP A 43 -12.34 10.38 33.68
N PRO A 44 -12.28 10.58 35.01
CA PRO A 44 -11.13 11.19 35.65
C PRO A 44 -9.92 10.25 35.63
N ILE A 45 -8.80 10.72 35.08
CA ILE A 45 -7.57 9.93 34.93
C ILE A 45 -6.94 9.69 36.31
N ARG A 46 -6.89 8.42 36.74
CA ARG A 46 -6.39 7.97 38.04
C ARG A 46 -4.87 7.82 38.04
N LEU A 47 -4.19 8.40 39.03
CA LEU A 47 -2.73 8.35 39.21
C LEU A 47 -2.28 7.31 40.24
N GLY A 48 -3.22 6.57 40.85
CA GLY A 48 -3.00 5.73 42.03
C GLY A 48 -3.17 6.50 43.34
N LYS A 49 -3.33 5.76 44.45
CA LYS A 49 -3.56 6.32 45.81
C LYS A 49 -4.73 7.32 45.91
N GLY A 50 -5.79 7.10 45.14
CA GLY A 50 -7.00 7.95 45.14
C GLY A 50 -6.84 9.34 44.52
N GLN A 51 -5.69 9.66 43.91
CA GLN A 51 -5.49 10.92 43.20
C GLN A 51 -5.90 10.79 41.74
N THR A 52 -6.61 11.80 41.23
CA THR A 52 -6.98 11.96 39.81
C THR A 52 -6.41 13.25 39.25
N LYS A 53 -6.18 13.32 37.93
CA LYS A 53 -5.70 14.55 37.26
C LYS A 53 -6.11 14.62 35.79
N GLY A 54 -7.07 15.49 35.50
CA GLY A 54 -7.65 15.64 34.18
C GLY A 54 -8.65 14.53 33.86
N GLU A 55 -9.32 14.68 32.73
CA GLU A 55 -10.36 13.75 32.24
C GLU A 55 -9.95 13.19 30.89
N LEU A 56 -10.26 11.92 30.66
CA LEU A 56 -10.14 11.27 29.35
C LEU A 56 -11.54 11.21 28.74
N HIS A 57 -11.74 11.93 27.64
CA HIS A 57 -12.92 11.79 26.80
C HIS A 57 -12.67 10.67 25.79
N TYR A 58 -13.59 9.69 25.74
CA TYR A 58 -13.51 8.56 24.80
C TYR A 58 -14.91 8.04 24.47
N THR A 59 -15.04 7.42 23.30
CA THR A 59 -16.23 6.65 22.91
C THR A 59 -15.89 5.17 23.03
N ALA A 60 -16.77 4.38 23.63
CA ALA A 60 -16.62 2.92 23.73
C ALA A 60 -17.88 2.20 23.23
N GLU A 61 -17.69 1.01 22.67
CA GLU A 61 -18.74 0.14 22.14
C GLU A 61 -18.30 -1.31 22.33
N PHE A 62 -19.21 -2.19 22.74
CA PHE A 62 -18.96 -3.64 22.71
C PHE A 62 -19.48 -4.20 21.39
N ILE A 63 -18.65 -4.96 20.69
CA ILE A 63 -18.98 -5.55 19.40
C ILE A 63 -18.80 -7.07 19.55
N PRO A 64 -19.85 -7.87 19.37
CA PRO A 64 -19.77 -9.30 19.66
C PRO A 64 -18.99 -10.06 18.58
N ALA A 65 -18.19 -11.02 19.05
CA ALA A 65 -17.58 -12.04 18.22
C ALA A 65 -18.52 -13.25 18.08
N LEU A 66 -18.43 -13.98 16.97
CA LEU A 66 -19.15 -15.24 16.82
C LEU A 66 -18.60 -16.29 17.79
N ALA A 67 -19.50 -16.96 18.53
CA ALA A 67 -19.17 -18.11 19.34
C ALA A 67 -18.87 -19.32 18.43
N LEU A 68 -17.62 -19.45 17.98
CA LEU A 68 -17.18 -20.57 17.14
C LEU A 68 -16.80 -21.80 17.96
N GLN A 69 -17.09 -22.97 17.38
CA GLN A 69 -16.67 -24.26 17.91
C GLN A 69 -15.14 -24.47 17.76
N GLY A 70 -14.47 -25.03 18.78
CA GLY A 70 -13.07 -25.50 18.63
C GLY A 70 -11.99 -24.41 18.53
N VAL A 71 -12.22 -23.25 19.16
CA VAL A 71 -11.26 -22.12 19.23
C VAL A 71 -10.14 -22.37 20.27
N SER A 72 -10.25 -23.38 21.15
CA SER A 72 -9.18 -23.71 22.11
C SER A 72 -7.97 -24.39 21.46
N PHE A 73 -6.82 -24.32 22.15
CA PHE A 73 -5.60 -25.04 21.79
C PHE A 73 -5.34 -26.16 22.81
N ARG A 74 -5.08 -27.38 22.30
CA ARG A 74 -4.98 -28.60 23.13
C ARG A 74 -3.92 -28.56 24.24
N SER A 75 -2.84 -27.79 24.09
CA SER A 75 -1.81 -27.66 25.13
C SER A 75 -2.29 -26.81 26.31
N VAL A 76 -2.98 -25.71 26.03
CA VAL A 76 -3.53 -24.78 27.03
C VAL A 76 -4.60 -25.45 27.88
N ASP A 77 -5.49 -26.25 27.26
CA ASP A 77 -6.51 -27.01 27.98
C ASP A 77 -5.89 -27.97 29.01
N ASN A 78 -4.75 -28.60 28.69
CA ASN A 78 -4.01 -29.46 29.62
C ASN A 78 -3.33 -28.67 30.74
N ILE A 79 -2.75 -27.50 30.46
CA ILE A 79 -2.14 -26.63 31.47
C ILE A 79 -3.20 -26.09 32.43
N GLN A 80 -4.33 -25.60 31.91
CA GLN A 80 -5.44 -25.12 32.72
C GLN A 80 -6.01 -26.22 33.62
N ARG A 81 -6.26 -27.42 33.07
CA ARG A 81 -6.67 -28.61 33.86
C ARG A 81 -5.65 -28.98 34.94
N THR A 82 -4.35 -28.87 34.66
CA THR A 82 -3.29 -29.15 35.64
C THR A 82 -3.28 -28.09 36.76
N ILE A 83 -3.47 -26.81 36.42
CA ILE A 83 -3.57 -25.69 37.38
C ILE A 83 -4.81 -25.84 38.27
N ASP A 84 -5.96 -26.19 37.70
CA ASP A 84 -7.19 -26.34 38.46
C ASP A 84 -7.19 -27.62 39.32
N SER A 85 -6.54 -28.69 38.86
CA SER A 85 -6.23 -29.87 39.68
C SER A 85 -5.29 -29.53 40.85
N ALA A 86 -4.27 -28.69 40.64
CA ALA A 86 -3.36 -28.24 41.69
C ALA A 86 -4.03 -27.29 42.71
N LYS A 87 -4.99 -26.47 42.27
CA LYS A 87 -5.85 -25.66 43.15
C LYS A 87 -6.82 -26.53 43.95
N GLY A 88 -7.30 -27.65 43.39
CA GLY A 88 -8.09 -28.64 44.12
C GLY A 88 -7.30 -29.35 45.24
N GLN A 89 -6.02 -29.64 45.01
CA GLN A 89 -5.17 -30.38 45.95
C GLN A 89 -4.62 -29.55 47.13
N THR A 90 -4.73 -28.22 47.11
CA THR A 90 -4.32 -27.37 48.25
C THR A 90 -5.36 -27.32 49.39
N ALA A 91 -6.47 -28.05 49.28
CA ALA A 91 -7.56 -28.11 50.26
C ALA A 91 -7.83 -29.51 50.85
N ALA A 92 -6.86 -30.43 50.84
CA ALA A 92 -6.98 -31.72 51.54
C ALA A 92 -5.64 -32.24 52.06
N THR A 93 -5.29 -31.92 53.31
CA THR A 93 -4.27 -32.69 54.05
C THR A 93 -4.95 -33.84 54.76
N ASN A 94 -4.75 -35.08 54.30
CA ASN A 94 -4.38 -36.22 55.17
C ASN A 94 -4.16 -37.52 54.38
N THR A 95 -3.18 -38.27 54.90
CA THR A 95 -2.72 -39.63 54.63
C THR A 95 -3.75 -40.64 54.11
N GLU A 96 -3.44 -41.37 53.02
CA GLU A 96 -3.21 -42.83 53.03
C GLU A 96 -2.64 -43.36 51.69
N LYS A 97 -2.10 -44.59 51.70
CA LYS A 97 -1.58 -45.29 50.52
C LYS A 97 -2.72 -46.04 49.83
N GLY A 98 -2.77 -45.99 48.50
CA GLY A 98 -3.65 -46.80 47.64
C GLY A 98 -3.01 -47.05 46.27
N GLU A 99 -3.47 -48.10 45.58
CA GLU A 99 -2.81 -48.67 44.40
C GLU A 99 -3.14 -47.96 43.07
N LEU A 100 -2.44 -48.38 42.01
CA LEU A 100 -2.90 -48.15 40.64
C LEU A 100 -4.26 -48.85 40.46
N ASP A 101 -5.22 -48.23 39.77
CA ASP A 101 -5.70 -48.78 38.50
C ASP A 101 -6.74 -47.89 37.78
N ASP A 102 -6.79 -48.15 36.47
CA ASP A 102 -7.87 -47.97 35.50
C ASP A 102 -8.19 -46.62 34.85
N GLU A 103 -8.35 -46.68 33.52
CA GLU A 103 -8.69 -45.57 32.63
C GLU A 103 -10.21 -45.41 32.54
N THR A 104 -10.76 -44.30 33.05
CA THR A 104 -12.14 -43.91 32.73
C THR A 104 -12.18 -43.08 31.44
N PRO A 105 -12.97 -43.47 30.42
CA PRO A 105 -13.02 -42.73 29.16
C PRO A 105 -13.52 -41.29 29.32
N LEU A 106 -12.99 -40.41 28.46
CA LEU A 106 -13.28 -38.99 28.41
C LEU A 106 -14.78 -38.72 28.20
N GLU A 107 -15.41 -37.93 29.08
CA GLU A 107 -16.66 -37.26 28.71
C GLU A 107 -16.35 -36.13 27.72
N GLU A 108 -16.92 -36.23 26.52
CA GLU A 108 -16.89 -35.16 25.53
C GLU A 108 -17.79 -34.02 26.02
N HIS A 109 -17.19 -32.88 26.40
CA HIS A 109 -17.94 -31.65 26.64
C HIS A 109 -18.77 -31.32 25.40
N LYS A 110 -20.08 -31.04 25.60
CA LYS A 110 -20.94 -30.50 24.55
C LYS A 110 -20.28 -29.26 23.95
N THR A 111 -20.16 -29.27 22.64
CA THR A 111 -19.42 -28.25 21.89
C THR A 111 -20.38 -27.20 21.37
N ASP A 112 -20.93 -26.42 22.29
CA ASP A 112 -21.86 -25.34 22.01
C ASP A 112 -21.11 -24.21 21.25
N GLY A 113 -21.42 -24.05 19.96
CA GLY A 113 -20.79 -23.06 19.09
C GLY A 113 -21.06 -23.30 17.60
N VAL A 114 -20.94 -22.25 16.79
CA VAL A 114 -21.10 -22.30 15.34
C VAL A 114 -19.91 -23.04 14.72
N GLN A 115 -20.22 -24.07 13.92
CA GLN A 115 -19.26 -24.67 13.00
C GLN A 115 -19.26 -23.87 11.69
N MET A 116 -18.07 -23.58 11.16
CA MET A 116 -17.86 -22.79 9.94
C MET A 116 -16.76 -23.44 9.10
N SER A 117 -16.88 -23.43 7.77
CA SER A 117 -15.82 -23.92 6.89
C SER A 117 -14.61 -22.98 6.89
N THR A 118 -13.43 -23.45 6.47
CA THR A 118 -12.25 -22.61 6.31
C THR A 118 -12.52 -21.47 5.31
N GLU A 119 -13.20 -21.77 4.20
CA GLU A 119 -13.55 -20.81 3.16
C GLU A 119 -14.56 -19.76 3.65
N GLU A 120 -15.58 -20.18 4.41
CA GLU A 120 -16.54 -19.28 5.05
C GLU A 120 -15.85 -18.35 6.05
N LEU A 121 -14.94 -18.89 6.86
CA LEU A 121 -14.17 -18.16 7.86
C LEU A 121 -13.20 -17.14 7.22
N LEU A 122 -12.52 -17.52 6.14
CA LEU A 122 -11.65 -16.65 5.35
C LEU A 122 -12.40 -15.63 4.46
N SER A 123 -13.74 -15.73 4.38
CA SER A 123 -14.59 -14.71 3.73
C SER A 123 -14.92 -13.55 4.66
N LYS A 124 -14.80 -13.75 5.99
CA LYS A 124 -15.06 -12.72 7.00
C LYS A 124 -13.86 -11.78 7.10
N GLN A 125 -14.09 -10.49 6.88
CA GLN A 125 -13.02 -9.49 6.83
C GLN A 125 -12.48 -9.10 8.21
N SER A 126 -13.33 -9.07 9.22
CA SER A 126 -12.98 -8.54 10.54
C SER A 126 -13.12 -9.62 11.61
N GLY A 127 -12.18 -9.65 12.55
CA GLY A 127 -12.16 -10.69 13.58
C GLY A 127 -10.90 -10.72 14.44
N VAL A 128 -10.96 -11.49 15.51
CA VAL A 128 -9.83 -11.73 16.41
C VAL A 128 -9.00 -12.89 15.86
N LEU A 129 -7.74 -12.61 15.52
CA LEU A 129 -6.73 -13.62 15.26
C LEU A 129 -6.15 -14.08 16.59
N VAL A 130 -6.42 -15.32 16.98
CA VAL A 130 -5.88 -15.96 18.18
C VAL A 130 -4.73 -16.87 17.75
N PHE A 131 -3.57 -16.78 18.39
CA PHE A 131 -2.38 -17.54 18.01
C PHE A 131 -1.74 -18.21 19.21
N ASN A 132 -1.44 -19.50 19.11
CA ASN A 132 -0.56 -20.22 20.03
C ASN A 132 0.87 -20.23 19.48
N ILE A 133 1.78 -19.59 20.19
CA ILE A 133 3.22 -19.54 19.91
C ILE A 133 3.87 -20.71 20.66
N ILE A 134 4.17 -21.79 19.94
CA ILE A 134 4.50 -23.08 20.56
C ILE A 134 6.00 -23.14 20.91
N ASP A 135 6.86 -23.11 19.89
CA ASP A 135 8.32 -23.18 20.03
C ASP A 135 9.04 -22.56 18.82
N GLY A 136 10.37 -22.56 18.87
CA GLY A 136 11.20 -22.11 17.76
C GLY A 136 12.68 -22.40 17.95
N HIS A 137 13.39 -22.49 16.83
CA HIS A 137 14.85 -22.49 16.82
C HIS A 137 15.35 -21.10 16.43
N ILE A 138 15.82 -20.33 17.41
CA ILE A 138 16.18 -18.92 17.24
C ILE A 138 17.68 -18.70 17.35
N ALA A 139 18.23 -17.84 16.49
CA ALA A 139 19.68 -17.63 16.40
C ALA A 139 20.31 -17.01 17.66
N LYS A 140 19.54 -16.22 18.42
CA LYS A 140 19.90 -15.73 19.76
C LYS A 140 18.68 -15.69 20.66
N LYS A 141 18.90 -15.54 21.98
CA LYS A 141 17.85 -15.38 22.98
C LYS A 141 17.11 -14.04 22.78
N ALA A 142 15.89 -14.12 22.28
CA ALA A 142 15.02 -12.98 22.00
C ALA A 142 13.61 -13.26 22.50
N ARG A 143 12.79 -12.22 22.62
CA ARG A 143 11.33 -12.36 22.67
C ARG A 143 10.77 -12.37 21.24
N LEU A 144 9.67 -13.06 21.02
CA LEU A 144 8.88 -12.94 19.80
C LEU A 144 7.85 -11.82 20.00
N GLU A 145 7.80 -10.89 19.06
CA GLU A 145 6.76 -9.88 18.95
C GLU A 145 5.90 -10.18 17.73
N ILE A 146 4.58 -10.04 17.89
CA ILE A 146 3.61 -10.15 16.81
C ILE A 146 2.95 -8.79 16.66
N LEU A 147 3.09 -8.22 15.47
CA LEU A 147 2.46 -6.96 15.04
C LEU A 147 1.42 -7.31 13.99
N LEU A 148 0.26 -6.67 14.06
CA LEU A 148 -0.79 -6.76 13.05
C LEU A 148 -0.90 -5.45 12.27
N ASP A 149 -1.18 -5.56 10.99
CA ASP A 149 -1.27 -4.46 10.03
C ASP A 149 0.00 -3.57 10.07
N ASP A 150 -0.15 -2.25 10.04
CA ASP A 150 0.94 -1.29 10.27
C ASP A 150 0.92 -0.77 11.74
N GLY A 151 0.58 -1.64 12.69
CA GLY A 151 0.57 -1.34 14.12
C GLY A 151 1.95 -0.90 14.63
N TYR A 152 2.02 0.28 15.27
CA TYR A 152 3.30 0.82 15.80
C TYR A 152 3.82 0.04 17.03
N TRP A 153 2.94 -0.67 17.72
CA TRP A 153 3.25 -1.52 18.86
C TRP A 153 2.84 -2.97 18.56
N PRO A 154 3.54 -3.99 19.10
CA PRO A 154 3.08 -5.36 19.04
C PRO A 154 1.71 -5.51 19.71
N VAL A 155 0.84 -6.33 19.11
CA VAL A 155 -0.40 -6.78 19.75
C VAL A 155 -0.10 -7.80 20.85
N PHE A 156 1.01 -8.54 20.70
CA PHE A 156 1.49 -9.50 21.68
C PHE A 156 3.01 -9.60 21.63
N ALA A 157 3.64 -9.80 22.79
CA ALA A 157 5.05 -10.13 22.91
C ALA A 157 5.24 -11.27 23.91
N THR A 158 6.06 -12.26 23.57
CA THR A 158 6.36 -13.37 24.48
C THR A 158 7.35 -12.96 25.58
N GLU A 159 7.47 -13.80 26.60
CA GLU A 159 8.67 -13.77 27.45
C GLU A 159 9.93 -14.04 26.61
N LYS A 160 11.02 -13.35 26.95
CA LYS A 160 12.33 -13.56 26.33
C LYS A 160 12.80 -15.00 26.53
N ALA A 161 13.12 -15.66 25.43
CA ALA A 161 13.46 -17.07 25.45
C ALA A 161 14.70 -17.37 26.31
N ARG A 162 14.60 -18.40 27.15
CA ARG A 162 15.68 -18.83 28.05
C ARG A 162 16.84 -19.50 27.30
N SER A 163 16.60 -19.99 26.09
CA SER A 163 17.53 -20.74 25.23
C SER A 163 17.27 -20.46 23.73
N THR A 164 18.18 -20.88 22.85
CA THR A 164 18.02 -20.81 21.39
C THR A 164 17.11 -21.91 20.82
N GLN A 165 16.86 -22.98 21.58
CA GLN A 165 15.62 -23.76 21.45
C GLN A 165 14.61 -23.13 22.41
N ALA A 166 13.79 -22.24 21.86
CA ALA A 166 12.76 -21.54 22.60
C ALA A 166 11.50 -22.39 22.66
N HIS A 167 10.89 -22.49 23.82
CA HIS A 167 9.57 -23.10 24.02
C HIS A 167 8.77 -22.10 24.84
N TRP A 168 7.65 -21.66 24.29
CA TRP A 168 6.82 -20.60 24.87
C TRP A 168 5.47 -21.18 25.32
N ASP A 169 4.77 -21.89 24.41
CA ASP A 169 3.38 -22.34 24.57
C ASP A 169 2.46 -21.23 25.11
N GLN A 170 2.60 -20.03 24.52
CA GLN A 170 1.86 -18.84 24.91
C GLN A 170 0.79 -18.52 23.87
N VAL A 171 -0.44 -18.37 24.33
CA VAL A 171 -1.53 -17.84 23.51
C VAL A 171 -1.59 -16.32 23.64
N GLY A 172 -1.65 -15.67 22.48
CA GLY A 172 -2.00 -14.27 22.36
C GLY A 172 -3.14 -14.06 21.37
N GLU A 173 -3.65 -12.85 21.33
CA GLU A 173 -4.70 -12.43 20.42
C GLU A 173 -4.39 -11.06 19.82
N GLY A 174 -4.99 -10.77 18.67
CA GLY A 174 -4.97 -9.45 18.07
C GLY A 174 -6.11 -9.28 17.08
N PHE A 175 -6.61 -8.05 16.97
CA PHE A 175 -7.74 -7.76 16.09
C PHE A 175 -7.26 -7.44 14.66
N ILE A 176 -7.77 -8.19 13.68
CA ILE A 176 -7.64 -7.89 12.25
C ILE A 176 -8.86 -7.10 11.80
N LYS A 177 -8.62 -5.92 11.22
CA LYS A 177 -9.69 -5.07 10.69
C LYS A 177 -10.24 -5.58 9.36
N GLU A 178 -9.36 -5.83 8.39
CA GLU A 178 -9.73 -6.22 7.02
C GLU A 178 -8.75 -7.30 6.52
N LEU A 179 -9.16 -8.57 6.60
CA LEU A 179 -8.34 -9.76 6.41
C LEU A 179 -7.64 -9.83 5.04
N ASP A 180 -8.30 -9.37 3.98
CA ASP A 180 -7.74 -9.32 2.62
C ASP A 180 -6.60 -8.31 2.44
N PHE A 181 -6.44 -7.37 3.38
CA PHE A 181 -5.42 -6.31 3.33
C PHE A 181 -4.51 -6.26 4.55
N GLY A 182 -4.89 -6.96 5.62
CA GLY A 182 -4.15 -7.00 6.87
C GLY A 182 -2.83 -7.74 6.73
N ARG A 183 -1.94 -7.55 7.70
CA ARG A 183 -0.62 -8.22 7.71
C ARG A 183 -0.29 -8.80 9.07
N VAL A 184 0.52 -9.84 9.06
CA VAL A 184 1.18 -10.39 10.25
C VAL A 184 2.67 -10.17 10.11
N TRP A 185 3.26 -9.48 11.09
CA TRP A 185 4.70 -9.23 11.17
C TRP A 185 5.25 -9.85 12.46
N LEU A 186 6.04 -10.90 12.29
CA LEU A 186 6.76 -11.59 13.36
C LEU A 186 8.14 -10.95 13.48
N ARG A 187 8.55 -10.55 14.70
CA ARG A 187 9.89 -10.00 14.98
C ARG A 187 10.52 -10.71 16.17
N LEU A 188 11.79 -11.05 16.07
CA LEU A 188 12.61 -11.43 17.23
C LEU A 188 13.36 -10.19 17.73
N ASN A 189 13.10 -9.79 18.97
CA ASN A 189 13.71 -8.62 19.61
C ASN A 189 14.64 -9.09 20.74
N GLU A 190 15.93 -8.76 20.67
CA GLU A 190 16.95 -9.23 21.64
C GLU A 190 16.91 -8.47 22.98
N ASN A 191 16.39 -7.24 23.01
CA ASN A 191 16.27 -6.45 24.23
C ASN A 191 15.03 -6.82 25.05
N ASP A 192 14.78 -6.12 26.17
CA ASP A 192 13.59 -6.32 27.02
C ASP A 192 12.50 -5.26 26.74
N GLU A 193 11.30 -5.42 27.30
CA GLU A 193 10.14 -4.60 26.92
C GLU A 193 10.32 -3.13 27.33
N GLY A 194 9.95 -2.20 26.44
CA GLY A 194 10.13 -0.76 26.63
C GLY A 194 11.59 -0.29 26.60
N GLU A 195 12.54 -1.15 26.21
CA GLU A 195 13.88 -0.73 25.78
C GLU A 195 13.89 -0.39 24.28
N LYS A 196 15.01 0.13 23.78
CA LYS A 196 15.17 0.38 22.34
C LYS A 196 15.13 -0.95 21.58
N GLU A 197 14.35 -1.02 20.50
CA GLU A 197 14.27 -2.21 19.65
C GLU A 197 15.66 -2.64 19.11
N ASP A 198 15.94 -3.94 19.19
CA ASP A 198 17.08 -4.59 18.55
C ASP A 198 16.60 -5.85 17.82
N ILE A 199 16.12 -5.64 16.58
CA ILE A 199 15.47 -6.66 15.75
C ILE A 199 16.52 -7.46 14.97
N ILE A 200 17.22 -8.35 15.66
CA ILE A 200 17.13 -9.79 15.41
C ILE A 200 17.00 -10.35 13.99
N ALA A 201 15.75 -10.72 13.72
CA ALA A 201 15.23 -11.41 12.56
C ALA A 201 13.73 -11.13 12.48
N GLU A 202 13.18 -11.09 11.27
CA GLU A 202 11.78 -10.76 11.03
C GLU A 202 11.17 -11.61 9.90
N PHE A 203 9.84 -11.67 9.87
CA PHE A 203 9.04 -12.27 8.81
C PHE A 203 7.74 -11.49 8.65
N LYS A 204 7.32 -11.23 7.41
CA LYS A 204 6.07 -10.51 7.08
C LYS A 204 5.27 -11.32 6.09
N LEU A 205 3.96 -11.41 6.33
CA LEU A 205 3.02 -12.09 5.44
C LEU A 205 1.67 -11.37 5.45
N ASP A 206 0.89 -11.53 4.39
CA ASP A 206 -0.50 -11.07 4.37
C ASP A 206 -1.33 -11.91 5.35
N ALA A 207 -2.22 -11.27 6.11
CA ALA A 207 -2.91 -11.89 7.25
C ALA A 207 -3.80 -13.07 6.83
N LYS A 208 -4.42 -12.98 5.66
CA LYS A 208 -5.18 -14.09 5.06
C LYS A 208 -4.30 -15.32 4.81
N GLN A 209 -3.15 -15.14 4.17
CA GLN A 209 -2.23 -16.24 3.89
C GLN A 209 -1.65 -16.83 5.18
N PHE A 210 -1.28 -16.00 6.15
CA PHE A 210 -0.86 -16.46 7.47
C PHE A 210 -1.94 -17.32 8.14
N LEU A 211 -3.20 -16.90 8.06
CA LEU A 211 -4.31 -17.64 8.62
C LEU A 211 -4.58 -18.94 7.86
N GLU A 212 -4.55 -18.94 6.53
CA GLU A 212 -4.63 -20.15 5.70
C GLU A 212 -3.58 -21.20 6.11
N GLU A 213 -2.33 -20.76 6.32
CA GLU A 213 -1.21 -21.62 6.72
C GLU A 213 -1.30 -22.11 8.17
N ALA A 214 -1.76 -21.27 9.12
CA ALA A 214 -1.74 -21.59 10.55
C ALA A 214 -3.07 -22.10 11.14
N LEU A 215 -4.21 -21.97 10.43
CA LEU A 215 -5.51 -22.46 10.89
C LEU A 215 -5.62 -23.99 10.86
N ALA A 216 -5.02 -24.61 9.86
CA ALA A 216 -5.02 -26.06 9.65
C ALA A 216 -4.25 -26.82 10.75
N GLY A 217 -3.21 -26.21 11.32
CA GLY A 217 -2.37 -26.83 12.35
C GLY A 217 -1.14 -25.99 12.69
N PRO A 218 -0.27 -26.50 13.58
CA PRO A 218 1.02 -25.87 13.89
C PRO A 218 1.93 -25.77 12.65
N THR A 219 2.20 -24.54 12.21
CA THR A 219 2.99 -24.25 11.01
C THR A 219 4.26 -23.47 11.37
N THR A 220 5.35 -23.76 10.65
CA THR A 220 6.68 -23.20 10.91
C THR A 220 7.00 -22.06 9.96
N PHE A 221 7.13 -20.85 10.51
CA PHE A 221 7.53 -19.64 9.80
C PHE A 221 9.03 -19.40 9.92
N ASN A 222 9.66 -18.97 8.83
CA ASN A 222 11.11 -18.73 8.76
C ASN A 222 11.39 -17.22 8.83
N LEU A 223 12.09 -16.79 9.87
CA LEU A 223 12.51 -15.42 10.11
C LEU A 223 13.99 -15.26 9.77
N SER A 224 14.38 -14.11 9.22
CA SER A 224 15.79 -13.76 8.97
C SER A 224 16.07 -12.30 9.28
N GLY A 225 17.32 -11.98 9.61
CA GLY A 225 17.79 -10.61 9.71
C GLY A 225 17.90 -9.98 8.32
N GLN A 226 17.92 -8.64 8.26
CA GLN A 226 17.98 -7.88 7.00
C GLN A 226 19.24 -8.17 6.15
N ASP A 227 20.29 -8.73 6.74
CA ASP A 227 21.51 -9.17 6.06
C ASP A 227 21.52 -10.68 5.73
N GLY A 228 20.39 -11.36 5.87
CA GLY A 228 20.21 -12.80 5.66
C GLY A 228 20.75 -13.67 6.80
N LYS A 229 21.33 -13.08 7.86
CA LYS A 229 21.80 -13.83 9.04
C LYS A 229 20.67 -14.05 10.04
N ASN A 230 21.02 -14.61 11.19
CA ASN A 230 20.08 -14.89 12.29
C ASN A 230 18.87 -15.74 11.87
N ALA A 231 19.03 -16.59 10.85
CA ALA A 231 17.99 -17.50 10.37
C ALA A 231 17.38 -18.27 11.55
N SER A 232 16.09 -18.09 11.74
CA SER A 232 15.33 -18.56 12.91
C SER A 232 14.01 -19.15 12.45
N THR A 233 13.52 -20.17 13.13
CA THR A 233 12.23 -20.80 12.84
C THR A 233 11.31 -20.64 14.04
N ILE A 234 10.03 -20.32 13.80
CA ILE A 234 9.01 -20.14 14.83
C ILE A 234 7.78 -20.96 14.43
N ARG A 235 7.26 -21.77 15.33
CA ARG A 235 6.10 -22.64 15.09
C ARG A 235 4.87 -22.08 15.80
N ILE A 236 3.86 -21.72 15.01
CA ILE A 236 2.63 -21.07 15.46
C ILE A 236 1.42 -21.85 14.94
N GLN A 237 0.39 -22.01 15.76
CA GLN A 237 -0.95 -22.40 15.30
C GLN A 237 -1.90 -21.22 15.50
N ALA A 238 -2.82 -20.99 14.57
CA ALA A 238 -3.80 -19.92 14.65
C ALA A 238 -5.24 -20.43 14.71
N LYS A 239 -6.12 -19.58 15.22
CA LYS A 239 -7.57 -19.61 15.12
C LYS A 239 -8.04 -18.20 14.79
N TYR A 240 -9.22 -18.07 14.20
CA TYR A 240 -9.81 -16.78 13.88
C TYR A 240 -11.26 -16.78 14.31
N VAL A 241 -11.66 -15.73 15.01
CA VAL A 241 -13.01 -15.54 15.54
C VAL A 241 -13.62 -14.33 14.83
N PRO A 242 -14.51 -14.52 13.84
CA PRO A 242 -15.12 -13.42 13.12
C PRO A 242 -15.89 -12.48 14.05
N VAL A 243 -15.79 -11.19 13.76
CA VAL A 243 -16.51 -10.10 14.44
C VAL A 243 -17.22 -9.31 13.36
N GLU A 244 -18.56 -9.26 13.41
CA GLU A 244 -19.36 -8.56 12.41
C GLU A 244 -19.41 -7.04 12.72
N ILE A 245 -18.26 -6.38 12.52
CA ILE A 245 -18.12 -4.93 12.62
C ILE A 245 -18.31 -4.26 11.25
N LYS A 246 -19.05 -3.15 11.24
CA LYS A 246 -18.99 -2.19 10.14
C LYS A 246 -17.97 -1.11 10.50
N LEU A 247 -16.76 -1.22 9.94
CA LEU A 247 -15.71 -0.22 10.12
C LEU A 247 -16.20 1.16 9.65
N ASP A 248 -15.81 2.22 10.35
CA ASP A 248 -15.94 3.56 9.80
C ASP A 248 -15.08 3.65 8.53
N PRO A 249 -15.58 4.20 7.41
CA PRO A 249 -14.78 4.42 6.22
C PRO A 249 -13.41 5.03 6.50
N ARG A 250 -13.27 5.93 7.49
CA ARG A 250 -11.99 6.55 7.89
C ARG A 250 -10.98 5.57 8.49
N GLU A 251 -11.45 4.50 9.11
CA GLU A 251 -10.64 3.47 9.76
C GLU A 251 -10.27 2.30 8.85
N SER A 252 -10.99 2.14 7.73
CA SER A 252 -10.66 1.18 6.69
C SER A 252 -9.42 1.58 5.92
N ILE A 253 -8.60 0.59 5.57
CA ILE A 253 -7.47 0.75 4.65
C ILE A 253 -7.91 1.27 3.29
N ASN A 254 -9.17 0.99 2.91
CA ASN A 254 -9.76 1.49 1.69
C ASN A 254 -9.93 3.02 1.69
N ASN A 255 -9.74 3.75 2.79
CA ASN A 255 -9.75 5.22 2.79
C ASN A 255 -8.39 5.86 2.46
N VAL A 256 -7.29 5.12 2.44
CA VAL A 256 -5.94 5.64 2.15
C VAL A 256 -5.34 4.91 0.95
N GLY A 257 -4.84 5.65 -0.05
CA GLY A 257 -4.35 4.99 -1.26
C GLY A 257 -3.91 5.91 -2.37
N VAL A 258 -3.70 5.35 -3.56
CA VAL A 258 -3.38 6.09 -4.78
C VAL A 258 -4.62 6.11 -5.67
N LEU A 259 -5.08 7.31 -6.02
CA LEU A 259 -6.09 7.50 -7.06
C LEU A 259 -5.38 7.71 -8.39
N HIS A 260 -5.68 6.87 -9.37
CA HIS A 260 -5.39 7.13 -10.77
C HIS A 260 -6.54 7.92 -11.37
N VAL A 261 -6.26 8.98 -12.11
CA VAL A 261 -7.26 9.81 -12.80
C VAL A 261 -6.88 9.95 -14.27
N GLU A 262 -7.81 9.66 -15.16
CA GLU A 262 -7.72 9.97 -16.58
C GLU A 262 -8.69 11.12 -16.90
N LEU A 263 -8.15 12.24 -17.39
CA LEU A 263 -8.90 13.36 -17.95
C LEU A 263 -9.18 13.06 -19.43
N VAL A 264 -10.42 12.70 -19.73
CA VAL A 264 -10.82 12.22 -21.06
C VAL A 264 -11.10 13.40 -21.99
N ASP A 265 -12.23 14.07 -21.78
CA ASP A 265 -12.70 15.19 -22.58
C ASP A 265 -13.49 16.21 -21.75
N GLY A 266 -13.85 17.30 -22.42
CA GLY A 266 -14.86 18.24 -21.95
C GLY A 266 -15.85 18.55 -23.06
N ARG A 267 -17.05 18.99 -22.69
CA ARG A 267 -18.11 19.39 -23.60
C ARG A 267 -18.87 20.60 -23.08
N GLU A 268 -19.49 21.34 -23.99
CA GLU A 268 -20.32 22.51 -23.70
C GLU A 268 -19.61 23.59 -22.85
N ILE A 269 -18.27 23.64 -22.90
CA ILE A 269 -17.48 24.61 -22.14
C ILE A 269 -17.85 26.04 -22.58
N HIS A 270 -17.93 26.97 -21.63
CA HIS A 270 -18.23 28.37 -21.94
C HIS A 270 -17.13 29.01 -22.81
N GLY A 271 -17.51 29.61 -23.94
CA GLY A 271 -16.58 30.35 -24.81
C GLY A 271 -16.34 31.76 -24.30
N ALA A 272 -15.11 32.07 -23.88
CA ALA A 272 -14.74 33.37 -23.35
C ALA A 272 -14.43 34.44 -24.41
N ASP A 273 -14.03 34.04 -25.62
CA ASP A 273 -13.61 34.96 -26.68
C ASP A 273 -14.76 35.60 -27.46
N ARG A 274 -14.46 36.73 -28.13
CA ARG A 274 -15.29 37.32 -29.20
C ARG A 274 -15.58 36.37 -30.36
N SER A 275 -14.84 35.26 -30.48
CA SER A 275 -15.05 34.20 -31.47
C SER A 275 -16.08 33.15 -31.03
N GLY A 276 -16.59 33.23 -29.79
CA GLY A 276 -17.45 32.21 -29.19
C GLY A 276 -16.72 30.91 -28.85
N LYS A 277 -15.39 30.95 -28.71
CA LYS A 277 -14.54 29.79 -28.39
C LYS A 277 -13.63 30.09 -27.19
N SER A 278 -12.85 29.10 -26.79
CA SER A 278 -11.84 29.19 -25.73
C SER A 278 -10.63 28.31 -26.04
N ASP A 279 -9.54 28.53 -25.31
CA ASP A 279 -8.33 27.71 -25.27
C ASP A 279 -8.27 26.97 -23.90
N PRO A 280 -9.16 25.99 -23.62
CA PRO A 280 -9.28 25.38 -22.29
C PRO A 280 -8.10 24.48 -21.87
N PHE A 281 -7.76 24.56 -20.59
CA PHE A 281 -6.99 23.56 -19.83
C PHE A 281 -7.61 23.32 -18.45
N VAL A 282 -7.38 22.14 -17.87
CA VAL A 282 -7.89 21.77 -16.54
C VAL A 282 -6.76 21.79 -15.52
N VAL A 283 -7.06 22.22 -14.31
CA VAL A 283 -6.19 22.11 -13.13
C VAL A 283 -6.94 21.34 -12.06
N PHE A 284 -6.30 20.31 -11.48
CA PHE A 284 -6.85 19.57 -10.35
C PHE A 284 -6.20 20.03 -9.05
N TYR A 285 -6.99 20.03 -7.99
CA TYR A 285 -6.63 20.43 -6.64
C TYR A 285 -7.01 19.34 -5.65
N LEU A 286 -6.12 19.04 -4.69
CA LEU A 286 -6.41 18.22 -3.52
C LEU A 286 -6.11 19.03 -2.27
N ASN A 287 -7.12 19.23 -1.41
CA ASN A 287 -7.04 20.01 -0.16
C ASN A 287 -6.42 21.40 -0.41
N GLY A 288 -6.94 22.12 -1.41
CA GLY A 288 -6.43 23.41 -1.88
C GLY A 288 -5.06 23.41 -2.57
N SER A 289 -4.34 22.27 -2.60
CA SER A 289 -3.03 22.17 -3.24
C SER A 289 -3.18 21.71 -4.70
N LYS A 290 -2.56 22.42 -5.63
CA LYS A 290 -2.55 22.02 -7.05
C LYS A 290 -1.75 20.73 -7.25
N VAL A 291 -2.34 19.75 -7.92
CA VAL A 291 -1.79 18.40 -8.08
C VAL A 291 -1.61 17.95 -9.54
N PHE A 292 -2.42 18.48 -10.46
CA PHE A 292 -2.23 18.26 -11.90
C PHE A 292 -2.61 19.51 -12.70
N LYS A 293 -2.05 19.65 -13.90
CA LYS A 293 -2.49 20.61 -14.92
C LYS A 293 -2.35 19.95 -16.29
N SER A 294 -3.44 19.94 -17.05
CA SER A 294 -3.48 19.41 -18.41
C SER A 294 -2.80 20.34 -19.42
N GLN A 295 -2.64 19.84 -20.65
CA GLN A 295 -2.32 20.67 -21.80
C GLN A 295 -3.50 21.60 -22.16
N THR A 296 -3.17 22.72 -22.79
CA THR A 296 -4.14 23.66 -23.37
C THR A 296 -4.57 23.18 -24.75
N LYS A 297 -5.88 23.00 -24.96
CA LYS A 297 -6.48 22.64 -26.25
C LYS A 297 -7.04 23.91 -26.89
N LYS A 298 -6.62 24.23 -28.12
CA LYS A 298 -6.90 25.55 -28.72
C LYS A 298 -8.25 25.62 -29.45
N LYS A 299 -8.94 26.74 -29.31
CA LYS A 299 -10.13 27.16 -30.07
C LYS A 299 -11.21 26.08 -30.14
N THR A 300 -11.57 25.53 -28.98
CA THR A 300 -12.56 24.48 -28.83
C THR A 300 -13.41 24.66 -27.56
N LEU A 301 -14.69 24.25 -27.64
CA LEU A 301 -15.58 24.08 -26.49
C LEU A 301 -15.83 22.59 -26.17
N THR A 302 -15.24 21.71 -26.98
CA THR A 302 -15.25 20.25 -26.83
C THR A 302 -13.79 19.73 -26.90
N PRO A 303 -12.95 20.04 -25.90
CA PRO A 303 -11.55 19.59 -25.86
C PRO A 303 -11.45 18.09 -25.54
N GLU A 304 -10.55 17.39 -26.24
CA GLU A 304 -10.10 16.05 -25.85
C GLU A 304 -8.69 16.16 -25.25
N TRP A 305 -8.52 15.77 -24.00
CA TRP A 305 -7.21 15.76 -23.34
C TRP A 305 -6.51 14.42 -23.47
N LYS A 306 -7.15 13.35 -22.97
CA LYS A 306 -6.61 11.98 -22.87
C LYS A 306 -5.27 11.97 -22.14
N GLU A 307 -5.26 12.63 -20.98
CA GLU A 307 -4.11 12.79 -20.09
C GLU A 307 -4.40 12.13 -18.74
N SER A 308 -3.46 11.36 -18.19
CA SER A 308 -3.66 10.68 -16.90
C SER A 308 -2.56 10.99 -15.88
N PHE A 309 -2.90 10.88 -14.60
CA PHE A 309 -2.00 11.11 -13.48
C PHE A 309 -2.37 10.27 -12.25
N ASP A 310 -1.36 9.97 -11.42
CA ASP A 310 -1.52 9.34 -10.11
C ASP A 310 -1.46 10.41 -9.00
N ILE A 311 -2.30 10.28 -7.98
CA ILE A 311 -2.26 11.11 -6.77
C ILE A 311 -2.41 10.27 -5.50
N SER A 312 -1.59 10.55 -4.49
CA SER A 312 -1.73 9.98 -3.15
C SER A 312 -2.89 10.66 -2.40
N ILE A 313 -3.92 9.89 -2.05
CA ILE A 313 -5.10 10.32 -1.29
C ILE A 313 -4.93 9.92 0.19
N PRO A 314 -4.69 10.86 1.13
CA PRO A 314 -4.49 10.55 2.54
C PRO A 314 -5.78 10.16 3.29
N SER A 315 -6.94 10.50 2.74
CA SER A 315 -8.27 10.06 3.17
C SER A 315 -9.25 10.37 2.04
N ARG A 316 -9.97 9.39 1.51
CA ARG A 316 -11.07 9.60 0.53
C ARG A 316 -12.23 10.38 1.15
N VAL A 317 -12.60 10.04 2.38
CA VAL A 317 -13.74 10.62 3.12
C VAL A 317 -13.46 12.05 3.62
N GLY A 318 -12.18 12.45 3.65
CA GLY A 318 -11.73 13.78 4.10
C GLY A 318 -10.95 14.55 3.04
N ALA A 319 -11.02 14.13 1.77
CA ALA A 319 -10.37 14.82 0.66
C ALA A 319 -11.32 15.85 0.03
N ASP A 320 -10.89 17.11 0.00
CA ASP A 320 -11.42 18.10 -0.92
C ASP A 320 -10.70 17.92 -2.26
N PHE A 321 -11.30 17.18 -3.20
CA PHE A 321 -10.73 16.93 -4.52
C PHE A 321 -11.60 17.58 -5.59
N SER A 322 -11.03 18.52 -6.33
CA SER A 322 -11.76 19.35 -7.28
C SER A 322 -10.96 19.61 -8.55
N LEU A 323 -11.67 20.01 -9.60
CA LEU A 323 -11.10 20.48 -10.84
C LEU A 323 -11.62 21.88 -11.20
N GLU A 324 -10.77 22.65 -11.86
CA GLU A 324 -11.14 23.96 -12.40
C GLU A 324 -10.61 24.08 -13.83
N VAL A 325 -11.46 24.60 -14.72
CA VAL A 325 -11.15 24.80 -16.14
C VAL A 325 -10.81 26.26 -16.37
N PHE A 326 -9.73 26.49 -17.11
CA PHE A 326 -9.21 27.82 -17.39
C PHE A 326 -9.04 28.03 -18.89
N ASP A 327 -9.38 29.23 -19.35
CA ASP A 327 -9.08 29.76 -20.67
C ASP A 327 -7.64 30.30 -20.68
N TRP A 328 -6.77 29.72 -21.50
CA TRP A 328 -5.42 30.24 -21.67
C TRP A 328 -5.39 31.41 -22.64
N ASN A 329 -4.79 32.52 -22.21
CA ASN A 329 -4.57 33.68 -23.07
C ASN A 329 -3.08 34.05 -23.11
N GLN A 330 -2.63 34.57 -24.25
CA GLN A 330 -1.21 34.89 -24.48
C GLN A 330 -0.76 36.18 -23.77
N VAL A 331 -1.70 37.09 -23.46
CA VAL A 331 -1.42 38.44 -22.93
C VAL A 331 -2.06 38.66 -21.55
N GLU A 332 -3.19 38.02 -21.27
CA GLU A 332 -3.94 38.16 -20.03
C GLU A 332 -3.77 36.94 -19.12
N ALA A 333 -4.01 37.12 -17.81
CA ALA A 333 -4.05 36.01 -16.88
C ALA A 333 -5.15 35.01 -17.26
N ALA A 334 -4.89 33.71 -17.08
CA ALA A 334 -5.84 32.67 -17.45
C ALA A 334 -7.17 32.84 -16.70
N LYS A 335 -8.28 32.88 -17.44
CA LYS A 335 -9.62 33.17 -16.91
C LYS A 335 -10.31 31.85 -16.54
N SER A 336 -10.84 31.74 -15.33
CA SER A 336 -11.68 30.59 -14.96
C SER A 336 -12.94 30.52 -15.82
N LEU A 337 -13.22 29.32 -16.33
CA LEU A 337 -14.42 28.94 -17.08
C LEU A 337 -15.42 28.17 -16.20
N GLY A 338 -15.00 27.76 -15.01
CA GLY A 338 -15.83 27.06 -14.03
C GLY A 338 -15.08 25.93 -13.31
N SER A 339 -15.57 25.55 -12.14
CA SER A 339 -15.02 24.48 -11.31
C SER A 339 -16.08 23.47 -10.90
N GLY A 340 -15.62 22.26 -10.57
CA GLY A 340 -16.47 21.16 -10.12
C GLY A 340 -15.78 20.31 -9.05
N GLN A 341 -16.57 19.81 -8.11
CA GLN A 341 -16.12 18.92 -7.04
C GLN A 341 -16.18 17.47 -7.48
N VAL A 342 -15.25 16.66 -6.99
CA VAL A 342 -15.09 15.24 -7.34
C VAL A 342 -15.17 14.39 -6.08
N GLU A 343 -16.34 13.79 -5.85
CA GLU A 343 -16.56 12.90 -4.71
C GLU A 343 -15.69 11.64 -4.81
N LEU A 344 -14.98 11.33 -3.72
CA LEU A 344 -14.06 10.19 -3.63
C LEU A 344 -14.53 9.12 -2.65
N SER A 345 -15.48 9.42 -1.75
CA SER A 345 -15.89 8.52 -0.68
C SER A 345 -16.66 7.28 -1.14
N ASP A 346 -17.32 7.35 -2.30
CA ASP A 346 -18.16 6.30 -2.88
C ASP A 346 -17.47 5.46 -3.97
N LEU A 347 -16.20 5.73 -4.28
CA LEU A 347 -15.42 4.93 -5.24
C LEU A 347 -15.31 3.48 -4.76
N VAL A 348 -15.48 2.51 -5.65
CA VAL A 348 -15.16 1.11 -5.35
C VAL A 348 -13.64 0.90 -5.60
N PRO A 349 -12.89 0.38 -4.61
CA PRO A 349 -11.48 0.07 -4.79
C PRO A 349 -11.21 -0.87 -5.99
N LEU A 350 -10.14 -0.60 -6.73
CA LEU A 350 -9.67 -1.35 -7.89
C LEU A 350 -10.61 -1.37 -9.11
N GLU A 351 -11.78 -0.74 -9.03
CA GLU A 351 -12.73 -0.60 -10.16
C GLU A 351 -12.61 0.76 -10.85
N VAL A 352 -12.95 0.79 -12.15
CA VAL A 352 -13.00 2.03 -12.94
C VAL A 352 -14.34 2.74 -12.69
N THR A 353 -14.28 3.90 -12.06
CA THR A 353 -15.44 4.80 -11.91
C THR A 353 -15.38 5.90 -12.97
N VAL A 354 -16.45 6.04 -13.75
CA VAL A 354 -16.63 7.16 -14.68
C VAL A 354 -17.39 8.29 -13.98
N ARG A 355 -16.92 9.53 -14.11
CA ARG A 355 -17.63 10.73 -13.65
C ARG A 355 -17.79 11.74 -14.77
N GLU A 356 -18.92 12.43 -14.72
CA GLU A 356 -19.20 13.62 -15.49
C GLU A 356 -19.32 14.79 -14.51
N ILE A 357 -18.32 15.64 -14.50
CA ILE A 357 -18.20 16.75 -13.55
C ILE A 357 -18.79 18.00 -14.21
N ALA A 358 -19.97 18.41 -13.76
CA ALA A 358 -20.58 19.67 -14.16
C ALA A 358 -19.73 20.85 -13.63
N LEU A 359 -19.49 21.83 -14.49
CA LEU A 359 -18.73 23.03 -14.16
C LEU A 359 -19.68 24.13 -13.68
N SER A 360 -19.36 24.73 -12.54
CA SER A 360 -20.09 25.85 -11.95
C SER A 360 -19.24 27.12 -11.96
N SER A 361 -19.85 28.28 -12.19
CA SER A 361 -19.18 29.58 -12.11
C SER A 361 -20.14 30.67 -11.62
N GLU A 362 -19.64 31.61 -10.81
CA GLU A 362 -20.44 32.74 -10.29
C GLU A 362 -21.04 33.62 -11.40
N LYS A 363 -20.40 33.67 -12.58
CA LYS A 363 -20.76 34.57 -13.68
C LYS A 363 -21.71 33.95 -14.71
N HIS A 364 -21.67 32.63 -14.87
CA HIS A 364 -22.36 31.93 -15.96
C HIS A 364 -23.22 30.75 -15.48
N GLY A 365 -23.28 30.47 -14.17
CA GLY A 365 -24.01 29.36 -13.60
C GLY A 365 -23.34 28.02 -13.87
N GLU A 366 -24.13 26.96 -13.93
CA GLU A 366 -23.70 25.63 -14.35
C GLU A 366 -23.62 25.59 -15.89
N ASN A 367 -22.43 25.40 -16.45
CA ASN A 367 -22.22 25.35 -17.89
C ASN A 367 -20.91 24.63 -18.27
N GLY A 368 -21.04 23.57 -19.06
CA GLY A 368 -19.93 22.70 -19.44
C GLY A 368 -19.76 21.51 -18.48
N ILE A 369 -19.25 20.41 -19.03
CA ILE A 369 -19.07 19.14 -18.33
C ILE A 369 -17.68 18.58 -18.69
N ILE A 370 -16.97 18.03 -17.70
CA ILE A 370 -15.68 17.35 -17.87
C ILE A 370 -15.85 15.87 -17.57
N GLN A 371 -15.44 15.00 -18.50
CA GLN A 371 -15.44 13.55 -18.27
C GLN A 371 -14.08 13.10 -17.71
N ILE A 372 -14.11 12.38 -16.59
CA ILE A 372 -12.95 11.75 -15.99
C ILE A 372 -13.21 10.28 -15.69
N TYR A 373 -12.19 9.44 -15.83
CA TYR A 373 -12.18 8.08 -15.31
C TYR A 373 -11.25 8.02 -14.11
N MET A 374 -11.61 7.20 -13.12
CA MET A 374 -10.88 7.09 -11.85
C MET A 374 -10.75 5.64 -11.41
N VAL A 375 -9.57 5.27 -10.92
CA VAL A 375 -9.34 3.98 -10.24
C VAL A 375 -8.65 4.24 -8.92
N PHE A 376 -9.29 3.91 -7.81
CA PHE A 376 -8.67 4.01 -6.49
C PHE A 376 -7.98 2.71 -6.09
N ARG A 377 -6.69 2.76 -5.76
CA ARG A 377 -5.88 1.62 -5.33
C ARG A 377 -5.54 1.79 -3.84
N PRO A 378 -6.13 1.01 -2.92
CA PRO A 378 -5.78 1.06 -1.49
C PRO A 378 -4.28 0.87 -1.28
N LYS A 379 -3.68 1.75 -0.49
CA LYS A 379 -2.25 1.72 -0.16
C LYS A 379 -2.02 2.56 1.07
N ILE A 380 -1.43 1.97 2.12
CA ILE A 380 -1.06 2.72 3.32
C ILE A 380 0.00 3.76 2.93
N ILE A 381 -0.39 5.04 2.99
CA ILE A 381 0.53 6.16 2.83
C ILE A 381 1.10 6.46 4.21
N VAL A 382 2.26 5.87 4.51
CA VAL A 382 3.02 6.21 5.72
C VAL A 382 3.45 7.67 5.61
N LYS A 383 2.70 8.57 6.25
CA LYS A 383 3.19 9.92 6.54
C LYS A 383 4.37 9.77 7.50
N SER A 384 5.58 9.75 6.96
CA SER A 384 6.78 9.82 7.77
C SER A 384 6.66 11.08 8.63
N ARG A 385 6.56 10.88 9.95
CA ARG A 385 6.85 11.98 10.87
C ARG A 385 8.32 12.29 10.68
N ALA A 386 8.61 13.32 9.89
CA ALA A 386 9.92 13.93 9.85
C ALA A 386 10.33 14.13 11.31
N LYS A 387 11.35 13.38 11.76
CA LYS A 387 11.87 13.48 13.12
C LYS A 387 12.15 14.96 13.34
N THR A 388 11.34 15.61 14.18
CA THR A 388 11.42 17.07 14.38
C THR A 388 12.61 17.37 15.27
N SER A 389 13.79 17.07 14.73
CA SER A 389 15.10 17.37 15.26
C SER A 389 15.39 18.84 15.00
N THR A 390 14.52 19.71 15.51
CA THR A 390 14.90 21.08 15.79
C THR A 390 15.98 21.01 16.86
N PHE A 391 17.23 21.03 16.44
CA PHE A 391 18.26 21.97 16.88
C PHE A 391 19.49 21.81 15.97
N PRO A 392 20.07 22.91 15.45
CA PRO A 392 21.40 22.85 14.87
C PRO A 392 22.41 22.49 15.96
N SER A 393 23.47 21.77 15.58
CA SER A 393 24.56 21.42 16.48
C SER A 393 25.31 22.68 16.94
N ALA A 394 25.01 23.15 18.15
CA ALA A 394 25.87 24.04 18.92
C ALA A 394 26.45 23.22 20.08
N GLY A 395 27.70 22.77 19.92
CA GLY A 395 28.33 21.84 20.85
C GLY A 395 28.60 22.47 22.21
N HIS A 396 28.13 21.83 23.28
CA HIS A 396 28.70 22.01 24.61
C HIS A 396 30.08 21.35 24.66
N VAL A 397 31.15 22.13 24.48
CA VAL A 397 32.48 21.77 25.00
C VAL A 397 32.67 22.49 26.33
N VAL A 398 32.93 21.72 27.39
CA VAL A 398 33.13 22.24 28.73
C VAL A 398 34.57 22.70 28.93
N GLY A 399 34.72 23.98 29.30
CA GLY A 399 35.79 24.46 30.18
C GLY A 399 37.04 25.07 29.52
N ARG A 400 37.29 26.36 29.81
CA ARG A 400 38.38 26.82 30.72
C ARG A 400 38.27 28.34 31.00
N LYS A 401 38.83 28.77 32.13
CA LYS A 401 38.88 30.16 32.66
C LYS A 401 39.30 31.23 31.63
N GLY A 402 38.64 32.40 31.62
CA GLY A 402 39.12 33.60 30.88
C GLY A 402 38.29 34.87 31.13
N ARG A 403 38.91 35.90 31.71
CA ARG A 403 38.31 37.18 32.19
C ARG A 403 38.53 38.33 31.16
N LYS A 404 37.68 39.38 31.19
CA LYS A 404 37.72 40.67 30.42
C LYS A 404 37.28 40.61 28.93
N VAL A 405 36.88 41.70 28.23
CA VAL A 405 36.25 43.04 28.50
C VAL A 405 35.86 43.65 27.12
N GLY A 406 34.72 44.36 27.01
CA GLY A 406 34.36 45.23 25.85
C GLY A 406 34.02 44.50 24.53
N GLY A 407 33.41 45.11 23.51
CA GLY A 407 32.77 46.44 23.43
C GLY A 407 32.59 46.94 21.97
N HIS A 408 31.39 47.43 21.63
CA HIS A 408 31.01 48.33 20.51
C HIS A 408 31.17 47.92 19.01
N SER A 409 30.11 48.24 18.25
CA SER A 409 30.04 48.65 16.81
C SER A 409 30.58 47.71 15.71
N GLY A 410 30.00 47.67 14.49
CA GLY A 410 28.79 48.30 13.96
C GLY A 410 28.83 48.52 12.43
N ARG A 411 27.64 48.63 11.81
CA ARG A 411 27.32 49.19 10.47
C ARG A 411 27.86 48.54 9.17
N ASP A 412 26.93 48.50 8.19
CA ASP A 412 27.04 48.70 6.72
C ASP A 412 28.12 47.90 5.93
N GLY A 413 27.93 47.47 4.67
CA GLY A 413 26.83 47.62 3.70
C GLY A 413 27.25 46.98 2.36
N ASP A 414 26.47 47.26 1.31
CA ASP A 414 26.77 47.07 -0.14
C ASP A 414 26.68 45.67 -0.81
N ILE A 415 26.17 45.74 -2.04
CA ILE A 415 26.01 44.69 -3.07
C ILE A 415 27.01 45.02 -4.20
N PRO A 416 27.50 44.03 -4.95
CA PRO A 416 27.44 44.20 -6.41
C PRO A 416 26.94 42.95 -7.17
N GLU A 417 26.23 43.20 -8.27
CA GLU A 417 26.09 42.24 -9.38
C GLU A 417 27.41 42.14 -10.16
N ASP A 418 27.66 41.01 -10.82
CA ASP A 418 28.33 41.04 -12.13
C ASP A 418 28.06 39.76 -12.95
N LEU A 419 27.88 39.93 -14.26
CA LEU A 419 27.75 38.89 -15.28
C LEU A 419 29.00 38.90 -16.18
N PRO A 420 29.28 37.82 -16.95
CA PRO A 420 29.93 38.06 -18.24
C PRO A 420 29.37 37.25 -19.43
N GLU A 421 29.61 37.84 -20.61
CA GLU A 421 29.20 37.45 -21.97
C GLU A 421 30.27 37.99 -22.97
N VAL A 422 30.47 37.58 -24.22
CA VAL A 422 29.80 36.62 -25.13
C VAL A 422 30.86 36.00 -26.09
N SER A 423 30.51 34.89 -26.78
CA SER A 423 30.85 34.64 -28.21
C SER A 423 32.31 34.29 -28.65
N PRO A 424 32.53 33.87 -29.94
CA PRO A 424 31.82 32.82 -30.70
C PRO A 424 32.77 31.95 -31.59
N LEU A 425 32.25 30.88 -32.23
CA LEU A 425 32.53 30.49 -33.66
C LEU A 425 31.84 29.15 -34.05
N ALA A 426 31.69 28.91 -35.35
CA ALA A 426 30.97 27.79 -36.00
C ALA A 426 31.69 27.42 -37.34
N PRO A 427 31.11 26.62 -38.28
CA PRO A 427 30.55 25.26 -38.25
C PRO A 427 31.38 24.31 -39.19
N ILE A 428 30.71 23.46 -40.03
CA ILE A 428 31.21 22.58 -41.14
C ILE A 428 31.51 21.12 -40.72
N ALA A 429 31.20 20.04 -41.47
CA ALA A 429 30.16 19.71 -42.48
C ALA A 429 30.17 18.17 -42.75
N GLU A 430 29.24 17.68 -43.58
CA GLU A 430 29.02 16.26 -43.94
C GLU A 430 30.08 15.65 -44.88
N ALA A 431 30.19 14.30 -44.90
CA ALA A 431 30.45 13.51 -46.11
C ALA A 431 30.21 11.98 -45.92
N ASP A 432 29.30 11.43 -46.72
CA ASP A 432 29.25 10.03 -47.22
C ASP A 432 29.68 10.10 -48.73
N PRO A 433 29.66 9.08 -49.64
CA PRO A 433 29.14 7.70 -49.54
C PRO A 433 29.94 6.56 -50.27
N ALA A 434 29.38 5.33 -50.24
CA ALA A 434 29.44 4.26 -51.28
C ALA A 434 30.80 3.54 -51.56
N ALA A 435 30.91 2.38 -52.23
CA ALA A 435 29.96 1.43 -52.85
C ALA A 435 30.56 -0.01 -52.91
N ASN A 436 29.71 -1.05 -52.97
CA ASN A 436 29.86 -2.31 -53.77
C ASN A 436 28.74 -3.32 -53.38
N GLY A 437 28.02 -4.02 -54.27
CA GLY A 437 27.97 -3.93 -55.74
C GLY A 437 27.61 -5.26 -56.43
N ASN A 438 26.31 -5.51 -56.71
CA ASN A 438 25.73 -6.56 -57.60
C ASN A 438 26.03 -8.04 -57.21
N GLY A 439 25.29 -9.09 -57.56
CA GLY A 439 24.22 -9.45 -58.53
C GLY A 439 24.34 -10.98 -58.74
N ALA A 440 23.42 -11.79 -59.28
CA ALA A 440 22.12 -11.61 -59.91
C ALA A 440 21.28 -12.93 -59.81
N ALA A 441 20.04 -12.94 -60.33
CA ALA A 441 19.13 -14.12 -60.34
C ALA A 441 19.57 -15.21 -61.37
N THR A 442 19.17 -16.49 -61.31
CA THR A 442 17.81 -17.04 -61.49
C THR A 442 17.85 -18.57 -61.32
N GLY A 443 16.70 -19.24 -61.07
CA GLY A 443 16.60 -20.71 -61.15
C GLY A 443 15.37 -21.30 -60.44
N ARG A 444 14.57 -22.11 -61.14
CA ARG A 444 13.24 -22.57 -60.69
C ARG A 444 13.16 -24.10 -60.64
N ALA A 445 12.80 -24.67 -59.50
CA ALA A 445 12.27 -26.03 -59.38
C ALA A 445 11.33 -26.10 -58.16
N GLY A 446 10.15 -26.67 -58.32
CA GLY A 446 9.16 -26.80 -57.25
C GLY A 446 9.07 -28.23 -56.73
N SER A 447 8.75 -28.39 -55.45
CA SER A 447 8.15 -29.60 -54.90
C SER A 447 7.24 -29.26 -53.73
N THR A 448 6.18 -30.03 -53.57
CA THR A 448 5.05 -29.78 -52.65
C THR A 448 5.46 -29.86 -51.18
N SER A 449 5.09 -28.86 -50.39
CA SER A 449 5.11 -28.92 -48.92
C SER A 449 3.69 -28.77 -48.37
N GLY A 450 3.33 -29.60 -47.40
CA GLY A 450 1.98 -29.65 -46.83
C GLY A 450 1.62 -28.42 -46.00
N LEU A 451 0.33 -28.31 -45.68
CA LEU A 451 -0.25 -27.28 -44.81
C LEU A 451 0.29 -27.40 -43.38
N ALA A 452 1.39 -26.71 -43.09
CA ALA A 452 1.79 -26.41 -41.73
C ALA A 452 0.99 -25.19 -41.25
N VAL A 453 -0.06 -25.43 -40.46
CA VAL A 453 -0.73 -24.36 -39.71
C VAL A 453 0.29 -23.76 -38.75
N LYS A 454 0.69 -22.51 -39.00
CA LYS A 454 1.54 -21.76 -38.09
C LYS A 454 0.80 -21.67 -36.75
N PRO A 455 1.41 -22.04 -35.60
CA PRO A 455 0.76 -21.82 -34.31
C PRO A 455 0.42 -20.34 -34.16
N PRO A 456 -0.70 -19.99 -33.50
CA PRO A 456 -1.02 -18.59 -33.24
C PRO A 456 0.16 -17.94 -32.51
N PRO A 457 0.49 -16.67 -32.79
CA PRO A 457 1.51 -15.97 -32.01
C PRO A 457 1.12 -16.03 -30.54
N SER A 458 2.08 -16.38 -29.69
CA SER A 458 1.93 -16.20 -28.24
C SER A 458 1.55 -14.74 -27.98
N PRO A 459 0.59 -14.46 -27.08
CA PRO A 459 0.27 -13.09 -26.73
C PRO A 459 1.55 -12.40 -26.28
N THR A 460 1.92 -11.31 -26.94
CA THR A 460 2.94 -10.38 -26.47
C THR A 460 2.17 -9.21 -25.84
N PRO A 461 2.56 -8.72 -24.65
CA PRO A 461 1.99 -7.48 -24.14
C PRO A 461 2.31 -6.36 -25.13
N GLY A 462 1.38 -5.44 -25.31
CA GLY A 462 1.69 -4.19 -25.97
C GLY A 462 2.80 -3.43 -25.21
N PRO A 463 3.40 -2.40 -25.84
CA PRO A 463 4.23 -1.46 -25.08
C PRO A 463 3.43 -0.93 -23.89
N GLY A 464 4.10 -0.72 -22.76
CA GLY A 464 3.50 -0.24 -21.54
C GLY A 464 4.37 0.81 -20.85
N ILE A 465 4.04 1.09 -19.60
CA ILE A 465 4.78 2.01 -18.75
C ILE A 465 5.45 1.18 -17.66
N LEU A 466 6.79 1.14 -17.64
CA LEU A 466 7.55 0.55 -16.54
C LEU A 466 7.89 1.63 -15.51
N LYS A 467 7.36 1.49 -14.31
CA LYS A 467 7.67 2.29 -13.13
C LYS A 467 8.68 1.53 -12.26
N VAL A 468 9.81 2.16 -11.99
CA VAL A 468 10.89 1.63 -11.14
C VAL A 468 10.94 2.48 -9.88
N THR A 469 10.61 1.89 -8.73
CA THR A 469 10.71 2.57 -7.42
C THR A 469 11.95 2.09 -6.70
N LEU A 470 12.93 2.98 -6.56
CA LEU A 470 14.20 2.76 -5.89
C LEU A 470 14.02 2.93 -4.38
N HIS A 471 14.18 1.85 -3.62
CA HIS A 471 14.04 1.90 -2.16
C HIS A 471 15.38 2.21 -1.49
N TRP A 472 16.33 1.26 -1.52
CA TRP A 472 17.62 1.40 -0.85
C TRP A 472 18.75 0.66 -1.59
N ALA A 473 20.00 0.97 -1.25
CA ALA A 473 21.17 0.19 -1.65
C ALA A 473 22.10 -0.05 -0.48
N LYS A 474 22.95 -1.08 -0.60
CA LYS A 474 24.08 -1.35 0.30
C LYS A 474 25.31 -1.53 -0.57
N VAL A 475 26.25 -0.58 -0.48
CA VAL A 475 27.51 -0.64 -1.22
C VAL A 475 28.59 -1.30 -0.37
N LEU A 476 29.30 -2.28 -0.94
CA LEU A 476 30.32 -3.08 -0.26
C LEU A 476 31.75 -2.73 -0.71
N THR A 477 31.90 -2.03 -1.84
CA THR A 477 33.19 -1.70 -2.48
C THR A 477 33.36 -0.20 -2.71
N GLY A 478 34.62 0.26 -2.89
CA GLY A 478 34.94 1.63 -3.32
C GLY A 478 34.82 2.74 -2.26
N ILE A 479 34.22 2.46 -1.09
CA ILE A 479 34.19 3.37 0.07
C ILE A 479 35.24 2.89 1.08
N LYS A 480 36.09 3.79 1.59
CA LYS A 480 37.06 3.44 2.62
C LYS A 480 36.37 3.22 3.97
N GLU A 481 36.94 2.34 4.78
CA GLU A 481 36.44 2.07 6.13
C GLU A 481 36.42 3.36 6.98
N GLY A 482 35.24 3.75 7.45
CA GLY A 482 35.00 5.00 8.19
C GLY A 482 34.56 6.21 7.35
N ASP A 483 34.72 6.19 6.01
CA ASP A 483 34.22 7.26 5.13
C ASP A 483 32.71 7.09 4.85
N VAL A 484 32.02 8.20 4.58
CA VAL A 484 30.60 8.21 4.18
C VAL A 484 30.45 8.87 2.80
N ALA A 485 30.07 8.06 1.81
CA ALA A 485 29.85 8.50 0.44
C ALA A 485 28.54 9.31 0.27
N LYS A 486 28.43 10.06 -0.84
CA LYS A 486 27.22 10.82 -1.23
C LYS A 486 26.59 10.14 -2.45
N LEU A 487 25.85 9.07 -2.17
CA LEU A 487 25.39 8.11 -3.17
C LEU A 487 24.16 8.58 -3.95
N TYR A 488 24.13 8.22 -5.22
CA TYR A 488 22.95 8.31 -6.10
C TYR A 488 22.95 7.14 -7.08
N VAL A 489 21.80 6.84 -7.68
CA VAL A 489 21.64 5.78 -8.67
C VAL A 489 21.34 6.38 -10.03
N ILE A 490 21.92 5.80 -11.08
CA ILE A 490 21.50 5.98 -12.46
C ILE A 490 20.73 4.71 -12.85
N LEU A 491 19.50 4.90 -13.33
CA LEU A 491 18.67 3.85 -13.93
C LEU A 491 18.62 4.11 -15.43
N ARG A 492 18.92 3.12 -16.26
CA ARG A 492 18.94 3.27 -17.72
C ARG A 492 18.26 2.10 -18.42
N ILE A 493 17.42 2.45 -19.40
CA ILE A 493 16.79 1.53 -20.34
C ILE A 493 16.99 2.12 -21.73
N GLU A 494 17.70 1.38 -22.60
CA GLU A 494 18.06 1.83 -23.96
C GLU A 494 18.77 3.20 -23.98
N ASP A 495 18.11 4.24 -24.52
CA ASP A 495 18.56 5.63 -24.59
C ASP A 495 18.09 6.48 -23.39
N LYS A 496 17.00 6.08 -22.72
CA LYS A 496 16.42 6.78 -21.56
C LYS A 496 17.22 6.50 -20.30
N SER A 497 17.58 7.56 -19.58
CA SER A 497 18.21 7.45 -18.26
C SER A 497 17.60 8.41 -17.26
N HIS A 498 17.48 7.93 -16.02
CA HIS A 498 17.05 8.70 -14.85
C HIS A 498 18.14 8.65 -13.78
N LYS A 499 18.20 9.70 -12.96
CA LYS A 499 19.16 9.85 -11.87
C LYS A 499 18.43 10.21 -10.59
N SER A 500 18.71 9.49 -9.51
CA SER A 500 18.11 9.75 -8.19
C SER A 500 18.75 10.95 -7.48
N SER A 501 18.13 11.38 -6.38
CA SER A 501 18.73 12.35 -5.47
C SER A 501 19.98 11.79 -4.77
N HIS A 502 20.72 12.68 -4.11
CA HIS A 502 22.02 12.38 -3.52
C HIS A 502 21.92 12.20 -2.00
N VAL A 503 22.13 10.98 -1.51
CA VAL A 503 22.01 10.60 -0.10
C VAL A 503 23.39 10.37 0.51
N LYS A 504 23.74 11.06 1.60
CA LYS A 504 25.03 10.87 2.28
C LYS A 504 24.94 9.71 3.28
N SER A 505 25.08 8.49 2.79
CA SER A 505 25.03 7.23 3.55
C SER A 505 25.74 6.11 2.78
N ASN A 506 26.23 5.10 3.49
CA ASN A 506 26.75 3.84 2.88
C ASN A 506 25.63 2.78 2.74
N THR A 507 24.50 3.01 3.41
CA THR A 507 23.20 2.34 3.19
C THR A 507 22.16 3.42 2.85
N PRO A 508 22.18 3.97 1.63
CA PRO A 508 21.25 5.02 1.21
C PRO A 508 19.83 4.49 1.02
N GLU A 509 18.86 5.28 1.45
CA GLU A 509 17.44 5.12 1.15
C GLU A 509 16.98 6.32 0.32
N TRP A 510 16.31 6.08 -0.81
CA TRP A 510 15.78 7.13 -1.69
C TRP A 510 14.25 7.18 -1.66
N ASN A 511 13.60 6.02 -1.81
CA ASN A 511 12.16 5.88 -2.00
C ASN A 511 11.63 6.76 -3.17
N GLU A 512 12.39 6.81 -4.25
CA GLU A 512 12.12 7.60 -5.46
C GLU A 512 11.57 6.72 -6.59
N SER A 513 10.52 7.17 -7.30
CA SER A 513 9.96 6.46 -8.46
C SER A 513 10.34 7.14 -9.77
N PHE A 514 10.73 6.33 -10.75
CA PHE A 514 11.08 6.74 -12.12
C PHE A 514 10.21 5.98 -13.11
N THR A 515 9.90 6.61 -14.24
CA THR A 515 8.90 6.09 -15.19
C THR A 515 9.48 6.04 -16.60
N PHE A 516 9.55 4.83 -17.15
CA PHE A 516 9.98 4.55 -18.51
C PHE A 516 8.73 4.26 -19.36
N PRO A 517 8.26 5.20 -20.19
CA PRO A 517 7.14 4.98 -21.10
C PRO A 517 7.58 4.21 -22.36
N ASN A 518 6.64 3.49 -22.95
CA ASN A 518 6.79 2.64 -24.15
C ASN A 518 7.72 1.43 -23.96
N THR A 519 7.83 0.89 -22.75
CA THR A 519 8.58 -0.35 -22.48
C THR A 519 7.81 -1.55 -23.02
N SER A 520 8.39 -2.32 -23.95
CA SER A 520 7.80 -3.56 -24.50
C SER A 520 8.54 -4.79 -23.98
N THR A 521 8.02 -6.01 -24.24
CA THR A 521 8.74 -7.26 -23.89
C THR A 521 10.03 -7.53 -24.68
N GLU A 522 10.33 -6.69 -25.67
CA GLU A 522 11.63 -6.69 -26.36
C GLU A 522 12.69 -5.98 -25.51
N ILE A 523 12.27 -4.99 -24.72
CA ILE A 523 13.11 -4.23 -23.78
C ILE A 523 13.20 -5.02 -22.48
N ARG A 524 14.24 -5.86 -22.36
CA ARG A 524 14.42 -6.75 -21.20
C ARG A 524 15.25 -6.17 -20.07
N THR A 525 16.25 -5.35 -20.39
CA THR A 525 17.32 -5.02 -19.44
C THR A 525 17.17 -3.62 -18.87
N LEU A 526 17.03 -3.53 -17.55
CA LEU A 526 17.26 -2.32 -16.78
C LEU A 526 18.71 -2.32 -16.29
N HIS A 527 19.51 -1.36 -16.75
CA HIS A 527 20.85 -1.11 -16.26
C HIS A 527 20.80 -0.21 -15.03
N VAL A 528 21.58 -0.54 -13.99
CA VAL A 528 21.65 0.22 -12.75
C VAL A 528 23.10 0.51 -12.38
N ALA A 529 23.41 1.74 -11.97
CA ALA A 529 24.74 2.13 -11.51
C ALA A 529 24.65 3.02 -10.27
N VAL A 530 25.28 2.60 -9.18
CA VAL A 530 25.43 3.35 -7.92
C VAL A 530 26.71 4.16 -7.98
N MET A 531 26.59 5.47 -7.76
CA MET A 531 27.61 6.47 -8.00
C MET A 531 27.89 7.30 -6.75
N ASP A 532 29.14 7.69 -6.50
CA ASP A 532 29.48 8.65 -5.43
C ASP A 532 29.65 10.08 -5.97
N LYS A 533 28.89 11.04 -5.43
CA LYS A 533 28.98 12.44 -5.87
C LYS A 533 30.23 13.12 -5.30
N LYS A 534 31.21 13.37 -6.17
CA LYS A 534 32.39 14.19 -5.87
C LYS A 534 32.15 15.66 -6.24
N THR A 535 32.81 16.56 -5.51
CA THR A 535 32.73 18.02 -5.71
C THR A 535 33.66 18.52 -6.82
N PHE A 536 34.86 17.94 -6.92
CA PHE A 536 35.96 18.42 -7.79
C PHE A 536 36.56 17.32 -8.68
N ALA A 537 35.88 16.18 -8.81
CA ALA A 537 36.31 15.05 -9.63
C ALA A 537 35.10 14.42 -10.34
N LYS A 538 35.37 13.56 -11.33
CA LYS A 538 34.32 12.72 -11.93
C LYS A 538 33.73 11.80 -10.85
N ASP A 539 32.41 11.68 -10.82
CA ASP A 539 31.70 10.77 -9.92
C ASP A 539 32.08 9.31 -10.27
N PRO A 540 32.69 8.52 -9.38
CA PRO A 540 33.01 7.13 -9.66
C PRO A 540 31.77 6.24 -9.52
N ILE A 541 31.70 5.19 -10.36
CA ILE A 541 30.83 4.04 -10.15
C ILE A 541 31.39 3.27 -8.96
N LEU A 542 30.54 2.92 -7.98
CA LEU A 542 30.91 2.08 -6.85
C LEU A 542 30.39 0.65 -6.98
N ALA A 543 29.24 0.50 -7.64
CA ALA A 543 28.57 -0.76 -7.93
C ALA A 543 27.67 -0.58 -9.15
N GLU A 544 27.63 -1.55 -10.06
CA GLU A 544 26.73 -1.53 -11.22
C GLU A 544 26.13 -2.91 -11.49
N GLY A 545 25.11 -2.99 -12.33
CA GLY A 545 24.48 -4.25 -12.65
C GLY A 545 23.36 -4.15 -13.68
N THR A 546 22.82 -5.32 -14.02
CA THR A 546 21.71 -5.47 -14.97
C THR A 546 20.59 -6.30 -14.36
N ILE A 547 19.35 -5.96 -14.71
CA ILE A 547 18.13 -6.58 -14.19
C ILE A 547 17.26 -6.98 -15.39
N ASP A 548 16.94 -8.27 -15.53
CA ASP A 548 15.90 -8.71 -16.49
C ASP A 548 14.53 -8.38 -15.89
N ILE A 549 13.86 -7.39 -16.47
CA ILE A 549 12.54 -6.90 -16.06
C ILE A 549 11.53 -8.06 -16.06
N TRP A 550 11.53 -8.88 -17.11
CA TRP A 550 10.50 -9.89 -17.36
C TRP A 550 10.73 -11.21 -16.62
N GLN A 551 11.91 -11.40 -16.04
CA GLN A 551 12.13 -12.45 -15.05
C GLN A 551 11.33 -12.17 -13.76
N HIS A 552 11.13 -10.90 -13.40
CA HIS A 552 10.52 -10.50 -12.14
C HIS A 552 9.04 -10.12 -12.24
N ILE A 553 8.63 -9.46 -13.33
CA ILE A 553 7.23 -9.14 -13.64
C ILE A 553 6.80 -9.86 -14.92
N GLN A 554 5.65 -10.52 -14.86
CA GLN A 554 5.18 -11.46 -15.88
C GLN A 554 3.75 -11.08 -16.31
N PRO A 555 3.59 -10.05 -17.18
CA PRO A 555 2.28 -9.58 -17.66
C PRO A 555 1.51 -10.60 -18.51
N LEU A 556 2.17 -11.66 -18.98
CA LEU A 556 1.56 -12.77 -19.72
C LEU A 556 1.15 -13.96 -18.86
N PHE A 557 1.48 -13.96 -17.56
CA PHE A 557 1.11 -15.05 -16.67
C PHE A 557 -0.37 -14.95 -16.29
N THR A 558 -0.96 -16.02 -15.76
CA THR A 558 -2.34 -16.02 -15.27
C THR A 558 -2.36 -16.60 -13.85
N PRO A 559 -2.55 -15.79 -12.80
CA PRO A 559 -2.73 -14.33 -12.82
C PRO A 559 -1.45 -13.56 -13.24
N PRO A 560 -1.56 -12.37 -13.85
CA PRO A 560 -0.40 -11.61 -14.32
C PRO A 560 0.36 -10.97 -13.15
N ILE A 561 1.69 -11.13 -13.14
CA ILE A 561 2.56 -10.51 -12.12
C ILE A 561 2.98 -9.14 -12.62
N LEU A 562 2.13 -8.12 -12.45
CA LEU A 562 2.39 -6.75 -12.95
C LEU A 562 3.31 -5.93 -12.04
N SER A 563 3.51 -6.35 -10.79
CA SER A 563 4.39 -5.67 -9.83
C SER A 563 5.19 -6.68 -9.01
N LYS A 564 6.48 -6.39 -8.79
CA LYS A 564 7.39 -7.20 -7.98
C LYS A 564 8.39 -6.30 -7.26
N GLU A 565 8.49 -6.46 -5.95
CA GLU A 565 9.59 -5.91 -5.16
C GLU A 565 10.75 -6.91 -5.16
N ILE A 566 11.97 -6.44 -5.43
CA ILE A 566 13.15 -7.27 -5.67
C ILE A 566 14.39 -6.71 -4.98
N THR A 567 15.22 -7.62 -4.47
CA THR A 567 16.59 -7.34 -4.05
C THR A 567 17.51 -7.99 -5.07
N VAL A 568 18.32 -7.19 -5.75
CA VAL A 568 19.29 -7.64 -6.76
C VAL A 568 20.71 -7.40 -6.27
N LEU A 569 21.56 -8.41 -6.47
CA LEU A 569 22.99 -8.35 -6.22
C LEU A 569 23.65 -7.66 -7.42
N LEU A 570 24.46 -6.65 -7.16
CA LEU A 570 25.20 -5.91 -8.17
C LEU A 570 26.48 -6.67 -8.54
N GLU A 571 27.00 -6.41 -9.74
CA GLU A 571 28.12 -7.12 -10.36
C GLU A 571 29.36 -7.13 -9.46
N ASP A 572 30.18 -8.18 -9.56
CA ASP A 572 31.33 -8.45 -8.69
C ASP A 572 31.05 -8.45 -7.17
N ASN A 573 29.79 -8.66 -6.76
CA ASN A 573 29.31 -8.51 -5.38
C ASN A 573 29.57 -7.11 -4.79
N SER A 574 29.67 -6.09 -5.65
CA SER A 574 29.95 -4.69 -5.29
C SER A 574 28.89 -4.04 -4.39
N GLY A 575 27.66 -4.58 -4.40
CA GLY A 575 26.59 -4.14 -3.53
C GLY A 575 25.28 -4.89 -3.73
N THR A 576 24.26 -4.47 -3.01
CA THR A 576 22.86 -4.91 -3.18
C THR A 576 21.98 -3.69 -3.43
N LEU A 577 20.98 -3.84 -4.30
CA LEU A 577 20.01 -2.81 -4.64
C LEU A 577 18.60 -3.35 -4.43
N HIS A 578 17.77 -2.61 -3.71
CA HIS A 578 16.38 -2.97 -3.45
C HIS A 578 15.46 -1.98 -4.16
N LEU A 579 14.58 -2.50 -5.01
CA LEU A 579 13.65 -1.70 -5.81
C LEU A 579 12.39 -2.50 -6.14
N ARG A 580 11.33 -1.78 -6.52
CA ARG A 580 10.09 -2.35 -7.04
C ARG A 580 9.96 -2.04 -8.53
N LEU A 581 9.71 -3.08 -9.32
CA LEU A 581 9.28 -2.99 -10.71
C LEU A 581 7.76 -3.07 -10.75
N GLU A 582 7.12 -2.18 -11.51
CA GLU A 582 5.67 -2.15 -11.75
C GLU A 582 5.43 -1.81 -13.22
N PHE A 583 4.66 -2.64 -13.93
CA PHE A 583 4.40 -2.48 -15.36
C PHE A 583 2.91 -2.36 -15.64
N ASP A 584 2.54 -1.25 -16.28
CA ASP A 584 1.19 -0.96 -16.72
C ASP A 584 1.10 -1.16 -18.25
N PRO A 585 0.50 -2.25 -18.76
CA PRO A 585 0.42 -2.51 -20.19
C PRO A 585 -0.60 -1.55 -20.85
N ILE A 586 -0.21 -0.84 -21.92
CA ILE A 586 -1.17 -0.03 -22.68
C ILE A 586 -2.16 -1.00 -23.35
N GLN A 587 -3.40 -1.01 -22.88
CA GLN A 587 -4.46 -1.80 -23.51
C GLN A 587 -4.77 -1.22 -24.89
N ASN A 588 -4.34 -1.94 -25.91
CA ASN A 588 -4.66 -1.62 -27.29
C ASN A 588 -6.16 -1.93 -27.52
N THR A 589 -7.02 -0.91 -27.46
CA THR A 589 -8.46 -1.05 -27.73
C THR A 589 -8.71 -1.39 -29.20
N LEU A 590 -8.63 -2.66 -29.59
CA LEU A 590 -9.13 -3.21 -30.87
C LEU A 590 -9.01 -4.75 -30.95
N ALA A 591 -9.85 -5.49 -30.22
CA ALA A 591 -10.19 -6.89 -30.54
C ALA A 591 -11.50 -7.36 -29.86
N HIS A 592 -12.23 -8.26 -30.54
CA HIS A 592 -13.40 -9.01 -30.04
C HIS A 592 -14.75 -8.29 -29.85
N THR A 593 -15.30 -7.76 -30.96
CA THR A 593 -16.73 -7.99 -31.27
C THR A 593 -16.87 -9.10 -32.31
N THR A 594 -17.12 -10.34 -31.85
CA THR A 594 -17.60 -11.43 -32.73
C THR A 594 -18.72 -12.17 -32.03
N SER A 595 -19.95 -11.76 -32.33
CA SER A 595 -21.19 -12.42 -31.90
C SER A 595 -21.27 -13.85 -32.45
N THR A 596 -21.56 -14.82 -31.58
CA THR A 596 -21.73 -16.23 -31.95
C THR A 596 -23.03 -16.46 -32.70
N ALA A 597 -23.02 -16.29 -34.03
CA ALA A 597 -24.14 -16.64 -34.90
C ALA A 597 -24.08 -18.13 -35.30
N GLY A 598 -24.63 -19.00 -34.45
CA GLY A 598 -24.78 -20.43 -34.73
C GLY A 598 -25.89 -20.71 -35.76
N GLY A 599 -25.56 -20.68 -37.05
CA GLY A 599 -26.50 -21.01 -38.12
C GLY A 599 -26.67 -22.53 -38.28
N SER A 600 -27.83 -23.06 -37.85
CA SER A 600 -28.28 -24.41 -38.21
C SER A 600 -29.37 -24.34 -39.27
N SER A 601 -29.19 -25.10 -40.35
CA SER A 601 -30.04 -25.08 -41.55
C SER A 601 -31.26 -25.98 -41.41
N LEU A 602 -32.47 -25.40 -41.51
CA LEU A 602 -33.67 -26.10 -41.98
C LEU A 602 -34.40 -25.26 -43.02
N THR A 603 -34.94 -25.94 -44.03
CA THR A 603 -35.43 -25.34 -45.28
C THR A 603 -36.96 -25.32 -45.39
N VAL A 604 -37.45 -24.55 -46.38
CA VAL A 604 -38.82 -24.56 -46.94
C VAL A 604 -39.94 -23.89 -46.12
N SER A 605 -40.30 -22.64 -46.47
CA SER A 605 -41.47 -22.39 -47.35
C SER A 605 -41.79 -20.89 -47.49
N LYS A 606 -42.15 -20.44 -48.69
CA LYS A 606 -42.72 -19.10 -48.93
C LYS A 606 -44.24 -19.13 -48.79
N LYS A 607 -44.84 -18.26 -47.98
CA LYS A 607 -46.21 -17.73 -48.16
C LYS A 607 -46.46 -16.44 -47.35
N THR A 608 -46.61 -15.32 -48.03
CA THR A 608 -47.41 -14.15 -47.60
C THR A 608 -48.92 -14.50 -47.70
N PRO A 609 -49.89 -13.77 -47.08
CA PRO A 609 -49.92 -12.29 -46.96
C PRO A 609 -50.60 -11.64 -45.71
N SER A 610 -50.64 -10.28 -45.77
CA SER A 610 -51.71 -9.35 -45.31
C SER A 610 -51.97 -8.98 -43.83
N ARG A 611 -51.67 -7.71 -43.53
CA ARG A 611 -52.39 -6.69 -42.73
C ARG A 611 -53.68 -7.05 -41.95
N SER A 612 -53.69 -6.72 -40.65
CA SER A 612 -54.68 -5.83 -39.96
C SER A 612 -54.08 -5.45 -38.59
N ARG A 613 -53.99 -4.18 -38.15
CA ARG A 613 -55.03 -3.25 -37.63
C ARG A 613 -55.91 -3.84 -36.52
N LEU A 614 -55.50 -3.62 -35.27
CA LEU A 614 -56.35 -3.22 -34.14
C LEU A 614 -55.44 -2.63 -33.05
N GLY A 615 -55.86 -1.55 -32.42
CA GLY A 615 -55.15 -0.95 -31.28
C GLY A 615 -56.12 -0.74 -30.14
N PHE A 616 -55.61 -0.61 -28.92
CA PHE A 616 -56.37 -0.09 -27.79
C PHE A 616 -55.47 0.72 -26.87
N ASN A 617 -55.92 1.93 -26.52
CA ASN A 617 -55.42 2.67 -25.38
C ASN A 617 -55.80 1.95 -24.09
N ASN A 618 -55.00 2.11 -23.03
CA ASN A 618 -55.55 2.71 -21.82
C ASN A 618 -54.49 3.40 -20.95
N ARG A 619 -54.87 4.57 -20.42
CA ARG A 619 -54.12 5.31 -19.41
C ARG A 619 -54.49 4.78 -18.03
N TRP A 620 -53.56 4.86 -17.09
CA TRP A 620 -53.87 5.25 -15.71
C TRP A 620 -52.87 6.30 -15.25
N ARG A 621 -53.39 7.40 -14.71
CA ARG A 621 -52.71 8.39 -13.87
C ARG A 621 -53.48 8.43 -12.57
N GLU A 622 -52.80 8.58 -11.44
CA GLU A 622 -53.10 9.52 -10.34
C GLU A 622 -51.93 9.40 -9.32
N LYS A 623 -51.15 10.47 -9.13
CA LYS A 623 -51.26 11.55 -8.14
C LYS A 623 -50.47 11.25 -6.87
N ILE A 624 -49.35 11.97 -6.72
CA ILE A 624 -48.71 12.23 -5.42
C ILE A 624 -49.10 13.66 -5.03
N ILE A 625 -49.43 13.85 -3.76
CA ILE A 625 -49.77 15.15 -3.16
C ILE A 625 -48.54 15.62 -2.38
N THR A 626 -48.14 16.87 -2.60
CA THR A 626 -47.14 17.59 -1.80
C THR A 626 -47.79 18.89 -1.30
N PRO A 627 -47.63 19.29 -0.03
CA PRO A 627 -48.28 20.49 0.49
C PRO A 627 -47.49 21.78 0.17
N GLN A 628 -48.24 22.73 -0.42
CA GLN A 628 -47.94 24.16 -0.68
C GLN A 628 -46.84 24.49 -1.70
#